data_AF-A0A1C6CL56-F1
#
_entry.id   AF-A0A1C6CL56-F1
#
_cell.length_a   1.000
_cell.length_b   1.000
_cell.length_c   1.000
_cell.angle_alpha   90.00
_cell.angle_beta   90.00
_cell.angle_gamma   90.00
#
_symmetry.space_group_name_H-M   'P 1'
#
loop_
_entity.id
_entity.type
_entity.pdbx_description
1 polymer ?
#
loop_
_entity_poly.entity_id
_entity_poly.type
_entity_poly.pdbx_seq_one_letter_code
_entity_poly.pdbx_strand_id
1 'polypeptide(L)' 'MTTPLFLLRCKQLGLSMTELDLLTIGLINDMFTERENDDYDGWNEVAGQADFDNF' A
#
# COMPACT_ATOMS: atom_id res chain seq x y z
N MET A 1 -9.26 -12.12 -5.92
CA MET A 1 -8.70 -11.08 -6.81
C MET A 1 -8.69 -11.62 -8.23
N THR A 2 -9.29 -10.93 -9.20
CA THR A 2 -9.21 -11.34 -10.62
C THR A 2 -8.07 -10.58 -11.29
N THR A 3 -7.49 -11.12 -12.36
CA THR A 3 -6.35 -10.50 -13.08
C THR A 3 -6.61 -9.05 -13.50
N PRO A 4 -7.81 -8.67 -14.02
CA PRO A 4 -8.09 -7.27 -14.35
C PRO A 4 -8.08 -6.35 -13.12
N LEU A 5 -8.61 -6.81 -11.99
CA LEU A 5 -8.64 -6.03 -10.75
C LEU A 5 -7.23 -5.85 -10.17
N PHE A 6 -6.39 -6.89 -10.25
CA PHE A 6 -4.99 -6.81 -9.83
C PHE A 6 -4.22 -5.74 -10.61
N LEU A 7 -4.31 -5.75 -11.95
CA LEU A 7 -3.63 -4.76 -12.79
C LEU A 7 -4.15 -3.34 -12.55
N LEU A 8 -5.46 -3.18 -12.29
CA LEU A 8 -6.02 -1.88 -11.90
C LEU A 8 -5.40 -1.38 -10.59
N ARG A 9 -5.27 -2.25 -9.58
CA ARG A 9 -4.63 -1.88 -8.30
C ARG A 9 -3.16 -1.52 -8.47
N CYS A 10 -2.42 -2.26 -9.30
CA CYS A 10 -1.03 -1.92 -9.64
C CYS A 10 -0.94 -0.51 -10.24
N LYS A 11 -1.83 -0.19 -11.18
CA LYS A 11 -1.91 1.14 -11.79
C LYS A 11 -2.31 2.24 -10.80
N GLN A 12 -3.20 1.95 -9.85
CA GLN A 12 -3.61 2.91 -8.81
C GLN A 12 -2.48 3.21 -7.83
N LEU A 13 -1.60 2.24 -7.58
CA LEU A 13 -0.36 2.40 -6.81
C LEU A 13 0.78 3.04 -7.61
N GLY A 14 0.59 3.27 -8.91
CA GLY A 14 1.63 3.84 -9.77
C GLY A 14 2.73 2.86 -10.19
N LEU A 15 2.50 1.55 -10.03
CA LEU A 15 3.47 0.51 -10.39
C LEU A 15 3.51 0.29 -11.90
N SER A 16 4.72 0.22 -12.43
CA SER A 16 5.06 -0.16 -13.79
C SER A 16 5.08 -1.69 -13.96
N MET A 17 4.98 -2.15 -15.22
CA MET A 17 4.98 -3.59 -15.51
C MET A 17 6.28 -4.29 -15.06
N THR A 18 7.42 -3.59 -15.07
CA THR A 18 8.72 -4.12 -14.63
C THR A 18 8.80 -4.34 -13.13
N GLU A 19 8.03 -3.58 -12.33
CA GLU A 19 7.98 -3.76 -10.87
C GLU A 19 7.16 -4.99 -10.47
N LEU A 20 6.27 -5.47 -11.35
CA LEU A 20 5.46 -6.67 -11.10
C LEU A 20 6.28 -7.96 -11.09
N ASP A 21 7.49 -7.95 -11.66
CA ASP A 21 8.42 -9.10 -11.59
C ASP A 21 9.09 -9.23 -10.21
N LEU A 22 9.15 -8.13 -9.45
CA LEU A 22 9.82 -8.06 -8.15
C LEU A 22 8.85 -8.15 -6.97
N LEU A 23 7.57 -7.86 -7.21
CA LEU A 23 6.55 -7.76 -6.17
C LEU A 23 5.56 -8.91 -6.25
N THR A 24 5.18 -9.43 -5.09
CA THR A 24 4.16 -10.47 -5.01
C THR A 24 2.77 -9.85 -4.99
N ILE A 25 1.76 -10.65 -5.40
CA ILE A 25 0.35 -10.25 -5.31
C ILE A 25 -0.03 -9.85 -3.87
N GLY A 26 0.55 -10.51 -2.86
CA GLY A 26 0.32 -10.18 -1.44
C GLY A 26 0.83 -8.78 -1.09
N LEU A 27 2.08 -8.47 -1.41
CA LEU A 27 2.67 -7.15 -1.13
C LEU A 27 1.88 -6.01 -1.78
N ILE A 28 1.45 -6.19 -3.03
CA ILE A 28 0.66 -5.19 -3.74
C ILE A 28 -0.71 -4.99 -3.08
N ASN A 29 -1.32 -6.08 -2.57
CA ASN A 29 -2.58 -5.99 -1.85
C ASN A 29 -2.43 -5.26 -0.51
N ASP A 30 -1.33 -5.50 0.18
CA ASP A 30 -1.05 -4.88 1.48
C ASP A 30 -0.79 -3.37 1.29
N MET A 31 0.08 -2.99 0.35
CA MET A 31 0.30 -1.59 0.00
C MET A 31 -0.99 -0.87 -0.46
N PHE A 32 -1.86 -1.56 -1.20
CA PHE A 32 -3.15 -0.99 -1.59
C PHE A 32 -4.04 -0.71 -0.38
N THR A 33 -4.04 -1.61 0.61
CA THR A 33 -4.84 -1.48 1.84
C THR A 33 -4.30 -0.37 2.73
N GLU A 34 -2.98 -0.32 2.93
CA GLU A 34 -2.33 0.75 3.68
C GLU A 34 -2.63 2.12 3.07
N ARG A 35 -2.51 2.24 1.74
CA ARG A 35 -2.86 3.49 1.04
C ARG A 35 -4.33 3.91 1.23
N GLU A 36 -5.26 2.97 1.30
CA GLU A 36 -6.67 3.30 1.60
C GLU A 36 -6.88 3.73 3.05
N ASN A 37 -5.98 3.33 3.96
CA ASN A 37 -6.00 3.67 5.37
C ASN A 37 -5.23 4.97 5.71
N ASP A 38 -4.42 5.51 4.79
CA ASP A 38 -3.65 6.75 5.00
C ASP A 38 -4.53 7.94 5.40
N ASP A 39 -5.75 8.02 4.85
CA ASP A 39 -6.71 9.10 5.12
C ASP A 39 -7.67 8.76 6.29
N TYR A 40 -7.45 7.68 7.04
CA TYR A 40 -8.35 7.28 8.12
C TYR A 40 -8.08 8.07 9.41
N ASP A 41 -9.00 8.96 9.77
CA ASP A 41 -8.92 9.81 10.98
C ASP A 41 -9.35 9.11 12.28
N GLY A 42 -9.87 7.87 12.21
CA GLY A 42 -10.44 7.16 13.37
C GLY A 42 -9.44 6.36 14.18
N TRP A 43 -8.14 6.53 13.97
CA TRP A 43 -7.10 5.84 14.74
C TRP A 43 -7.02 6.45 16.15
N ASN A 44 -7.07 5.60 17.18
CA ASN A 44 -6.91 6.06 18.56
C ASN A 44 -5.50 6.59 18.86
N GLU A 45 -4.51 6.14 18.08
CA GLU A 45 -3.10 6.48 18.20
C GLU A 45 -2.49 6.52 16.80
N VAL A 46 -1.77 7.59 16.49
CA VAL A 46 -1.08 7.81 15.21
C VAL A 46 0.38 8.06 15.52
N ALA A 47 1.28 7.32 14.89
CA ALA A 47 2.72 7.47 15.10
C ALA A 47 3.15 8.89 14.69
N GLY A 48 3.77 9.60 15.63
CA GLY A 48 4.30 10.95 15.41
C GLY A 48 5.78 10.92 15.04
N GLN A 49 6.34 12.09 14.74
CA GLN A 49 7.77 12.23 14.43
C GLN A 49 8.68 11.66 15.52
N ALA A 50 8.29 11.81 16.80
CA ALA A 50 9.05 11.28 17.93
C ALA A 50 9.13 9.75 17.94
N ASP A 51 8.12 9.04 17.40
CA ASP A 51 8.14 7.59 17.32
C ASP A 51 9.09 7.12 16.20
N PHE A 52 9.10 7.85 15.08
CA PHE A 52 10.04 7.59 13.98
C PHE A 52 11.49 7.89 14.33
N ASP A 53 11.75 8.93 15.13
CA ASP A 53 13.10 9.32 15.54
C ASP A 53 13.74 8.34 16.54
N ASN A 54 12.94 7.44 17.13
CA ASN A 54 13.39 6.42 18.10
C ASN A 54 13.69 5.05 17.47
N PHE A 55 13.60 4.91 16.14
CA PHE A 55 13.85 3.67 15.40
C PHE A 55 15.27 3.61 14.82
#